data_AF-A0A359LX16-F1
#
_entry.id   AF-A0A359LX16-F1
#
_cell.length_a   1.000
_cell.length_b   1.000
_cell.length_c   1.000
_cell.angle_alpha   90.00
_cell.angle_beta   90.00
_cell.angle_gamma   90.00
#
_symmetry.space_group_name_H-M   'P 1'
#
loop_
_entity.id
_entity.type
_entity.pdbx_description
1 polymer ?
#
loop_
_entity_poly.entity_id
_entity_poly.type
_entity_poly.pdbx_seq_one_letter_code
_entity_poly.pdbx_strand_id
1 'polypeptide(L)'
;YMSPEQINGTPDLDGRSDLYSLGITLYELVTGRRPFQGDSDFSIMAAHLQQRPPAPVELDPNIPAALNDAIMVAIAKDPAQRFQTAMAMRRALENVAGTLAVASAAPTAT
;
A
#
# COMPACT_ATOMS: atom_id res chain seq x y z
N TYR A 1 -4.33 8.51 6.16
CA TYR A 1 -3.02 7.82 6.29
C TYR A 1 -2.83 7.20 7.65
N MET A 2 -3.52 7.67 8.70
CA MET A 2 -3.51 7.04 10.02
C MET A 2 -3.82 5.53 9.93
N SER A 3 -3.05 4.74 10.68
CA SER A 3 -3.23 3.29 10.77
C SER A 3 -4.46 2.91 11.62
N PRO A 4 -5.02 1.69 11.45
CA PRO A 4 -6.14 1.21 12.26
C PRO A 4 -5.88 1.26 13.77
N GLU A 5 -4.69 0.88 14.20
CA GLU A 5 -4.29 0.87 15.60
C GLU A 5 -4.17 2.27 16.22
N GLN A 6 -3.74 3.27 15.43
CA GLN A 6 -3.75 4.68 15.83
C GLN A 6 -5.19 5.21 15.99
N ILE A 7 -6.09 4.84 15.07
CA ILE A 7 -7.51 5.22 15.15
C ILE A 7 -8.16 4.62 16.41
N ASN A 8 -7.83 3.37 16.73
CA ASN A 8 -8.32 2.69 17.92
C ASN A 8 -7.68 3.18 19.23
N GLY A 9 -6.68 4.07 19.17
CA GLY A 9 -5.97 4.56 20.36
C GLY A 9 -5.15 3.48 21.07
N THR A 10 -4.60 2.52 20.31
CA THR A 10 -3.77 1.44 20.88
C THR A 10 -2.49 2.04 21.46
N PRO A 11 -2.13 1.76 22.73
CA PRO A 11 -0.99 2.41 23.39
C PRO A 11 0.36 1.95 22.83
N ASP A 12 0.49 0.69 22.42
CA ASP A 12 1.74 0.09 21.96
C ASP A 12 1.86 0.10 20.42
N LEU A 13 1.95 1.30 19.85
CA LEU A 13 2.22 1.48 18.42
C LEU A 13 3.68 1.13 18.11
N ASP A 14 3.90 0.39 17.03
CA ASP A 14 5.24 0.08 16.53
C ASP A 14 5.41 0.55 15.07
N GLY A 15 6.59 0.30 14.50
CA GLY A 15 6.93 0.74 13.15
C GLY A 15 5.99 0.24 12.05
N ARG A 16 5.12 -0.76 12.30
CA ARG A 16 4.14 -1.24 11.33
C ARG A 16 3.01 -0.22 11.09
N SER A 17 2.81 0.74 11.98
CA SER A 17 1.92 1.90 11.74
C SER A 17 2.48 2.82 10.66
N ASP A 18 3.80 3.02 10.62
CA ASP A 18 4.46 3.79 9.56
C ASP A 18 4.42 3.05 8.23
N LEU A 19 4.59 1.72 8.24
CA LEU A 19 4.48 0.90 7.03
C LEU A 19 3.08 0.96 6.42
N TYR A 20 2.03 0.98 7.27
CA TYR A 20 0.67 1.22 6.81
C TYR A 20 0.52 2.59 6.15
N SER A 21 0.98 3.63 6.83
CA SER A 21 0.89 5.02 6.33
C SER A 21 1.60 5.16 4.97
N LEU A 22 2.80 4.58 4.85
CA LEU A 22 3.56 4.52 3.59
C LEU A 22 2.82 3.73 2.52
N GLY A 23 2.19 2.61 2.87
CA GLY A 23 1.34 1.84 1.95
C GLY A 23 0.18 2.66 1.39
N ILE A 24 -0.48 3.47 2.22
CA ILE A 24 -1.55 4.37 1.77
C ILE A 24 -0.99 5.47 0.84
N THR A 25 0.18 6.03 1.15
CA THR A 25 0.86 6.99 0.27
C THR A 25 1.21 6.38 -1.07
N LEU A 26 1.80 5.17 -1.09
CA LEU A 26 2.13 4.47 -2.33
C LEU A 26 0.89 4.17 -3.16
N TYR A 27 -0.20 3.71 -2.53
CA TYR A 27 -1.48 3.51 -3.21
C TYR A 27 -1.92 4.77 -3.96
N GLU A 28 -1.89 5.93 -3.30
CA GLU A 28 -2.32 7.18 -3.92
C GLU A 28 -1.39 7.66 -5.02
N LEU A 29 -0.07 7.50 -4.84
CA LEU A 29 0.91 7.86 -5.87
C LEU A 29 0.72 7.06 -7.16
N VAL A 30 0.41 5.76 -7.06
CA VAL A 30 0.29 4.89 -8.24
C VAL A 30 -1.09 4.92 -8.87
N THR A 31 -2.14 5.22 -8.10
CA THR A 31 -3.53 5.22 -8.61
C THR A 31 -4.08 6.63 -8.86
N GLY A 32 -3.39 7.67 -8.38
CA GLY A 32 -3.87 9.06 -8.38
C GLY A 32 -5.04 9.33 -7.43
N ARG A 33 -5.42 8.37 -6.59
CA ARG A 33 -6.56 8.47 -5.67
C ARG A 33 -6.31 7.79 -4.33
N ARG A 34 -6.95 8.28 -3.28
CA ARG A 34 -6.89 7.65 -1.96
C ARG A 34 -7.65 6.31 -1.96
N PRO A 35 -7.19 5.30 -1.20
CA PRO A 35 -7.86 3.99 -1.11
C PRO A 35 -9.22 4.07 -0.41
N PHE A 36 -9.41 5.06 0.47
CA PHE A 36 -10.65 5.31 1.19
C PHE A 36 -11.09 6.76 0.98
N GLN A 37 -12.38 6.93 0.70
CA GLN A 37 -13.04 8.21 0.50
C GLN A 37 -14.32 8.21 1.32
N GLY A 38 -14.77 9.38 1.76
CA GLY A 38 -16.00 9.53 2.52
C GLY A 38 -16.32 10.99 2.78
N ASP A 39 -17.57 11.25 3.15
CA ASP A 39 -18.12 12.61 3.27
C ASP A 39 -17.75 13.30 4.60
N SER A 40 -17.07 12.59 5.49
CA SER A 40 -16.60 13.09 6.79
C SER A 40 -15.34 12.36 7.26
N ASP A 41 -14.56 13.01 8.14
CA ASP A 41 -13.39 12.39 8.76
C ASP A 41 -13.74 11.08 9.48
N PHE A 42 -14.89 11.04 10.16
CA PHE A 42 -15.37 9.84 10.82
C PHE A 42 -15.58 8.68 9.83
N SER A 43 -16.18 8.94 8.67
CA SER A 43 -16.39 7.91 7.64
C SER A 43 -15.06 7.38 7.07
N ILE A 44 -14.06 8.25 6.91
CA ILE A 44 -12.73 7.88 6.44
C ILE A 44 -11.99 7.06 7.51
N MET A 45 -12.11 7.43 8.79
CA MET A 45 -11.56 6.65 9.91
C MET A 45 -12.20 5.26 9.99
N ALA A 46 -13.52 5.17 9.87
CA ALA A 46 -14.23 3.89 9.84
C ALA A 46 -13.79 3.01 8.65
N ALA A 47 -13.56 3.60 7.47
CA ALA A 47 -13.05 2.89 6.30
C ALA A 47 -11.62 2.35 6.53
N HIS A 48 -10.76 3.12 7.18
CA HIS A 48 -9.45 2.65 7.59
C HIS A 48 -9.52 1.45 8.54
N LEU A 49 -10.55 1.33 9.39
CA LEU A 49 -10.75 0.18 10.26
C LEU A 49 -11.33 -1.06 9.55
N GLN A 50 -12.33 -0.88 8.69
CA GLN A 50 -13.19 -1.99 8.25
C GLN A 50 -13.19 -2.24 6.74
N GLN A 51 -12.97 -1.21 5.93
CA GLN A 51 -13.15 -1.32 4.48
C GLN A 51 -11.93 -1.93 3.81
N ARG A 52 -12.15 -2.90 2.91
CA ARG A 52 -11.14 -3.34 1.95
C ARG A 52 -11.15 -2.39 0.74
N PRO A 53 -10.03 -1.71 0.43
CA PRO A 53 -9.97 -0.86 -0.74
C PRO A 53 -9.88 -1.70 -2.02
N PRO A 54 -10.29 -1.16 -3.19
CA PRO A 54 -9.96 -1.76 -4.48
C PRO A 54 -8.46 -1.98 -4.58
N ALA A 55 -8.02 -3.05 -5.23
CA ALA A 55 -6.59 -3.24 -5.45
C ALA A 55 -6.09 -2.29 -6.56
N PRO A 56 -4.86 -1.73 -6.50
CA PRO A 56 -4.35 -0.88 -7.57
C PRO A 56 -4.49 -1.47 -8.97
N VAL A 57 -4.25 -2.78 -9.14
CA VAL A 57 -4.38 -3.47 -10.43
C VAL A 57 -5.81 -3.53 -10.96
N GLU A 58 -6.83 -3.45 -10.10
CA GLU A 58 -8.24 -3.35 -10.51
C GLU A 58 -8.55 -1.97 -11.13
N LEU A 59 -7.70 -0.98 -10.86
CA LEU A 59 -7.85 0.40 -11.29
C LEU A 59 -7.03 0.71 -12.54
N ASP A 60 -5.82 0.17 -12.61
CA ASP A 60 -4.96 0.21 -13.78
C ASP A 60 -4.21 -1.14 -13.91
N PRO A 61 -4.60 -1.99 -14.88
CA PRO A 61 -3.96 -3.28 -15.12
C PRO A 61 -2.48 -3.20 -15.52
N ASN A 62 -1.97 -2.02 -15.89
CA ASN A 62 -0.54 -1.84 -16.22
C ASN A 62 0.34 -1.71 -14.97
N ILE A 63 -0.25 -1.55 -13.78
CA ILE A 63 0.51 -1.54 -12.53
C ILE A 63 1.16 -2.92 -12.31
N PRO A 64 2.48 -3.00 -12.08
CA PRO A 64 3.14 -4.28 -11.84
C PRO A 64 2.49 -5.05 -10.68
N ALA A 65 2.21 -6.33 -10.88
CA ALA A 65 1.58 -7.18 -9.87
C ALA A 65 2.34 -7.17 -8.53
N ALA A 66 3.67 -7.20 -8.56
CA ALA A 66 4.50 -7.13 -7.36
C ALA A 66 4.34 -5.80 -6.59
N LEU A 67 4.08 -4.68 -7.29
CA LEU A 67 3.83 -3.39 -6.66
C LEU A 67 2.43 -3.36 -6.02
N ASN A 68 1.43 -3.88 -6.74
CA ASN A 68 0.09 -4.09 -6.23
C ASN A 68 0.13 -4.88 -4.91
N ASP A 69 0.81 -6.03 -4.92
CA ASP A 69 0.86 -6.93 -3.77
C ASP A 69 1.58 -6.28 -2.59
N ALA A 70 2.69 -5.57 -2.83
CA ALA A 70 3.40 -4.84 -1.79
C ALA A 70 2.51 -3.76 -1.14
N ILE A 71 1.74 -3.02 -1.94
CA ILE A 71 0.80 -2.02 -1.42
C ILE A 71 -0.29 -2.69 -0.58
N MET A 72 -0.91 -3.76 -1.10
CA MET A 72 -2.00 -4.46 -0.42
C MET A 72 -1.56 -5.12 0.89
N VAL A 73 -0.34 -5.66 0.95
CA VAL A 73 0.27 -6.15 2.20
C VAL A 73 0.52 -5.01 3.18
N ALA A 74 1.08 -3.89 2.74
CA ALA A 74 1.37 -2.76 3.63
C ALA A 74 0.10 -2.18 4.28
N ILE A 75 -1.02 -2.13 3.55
CA ILE A 75 -2.29 -1.55 4.02
C ILE A 75 -3.24 -2.57 4.65
N ALA A 76 -2.76 -3.79 4.95
CA ALA A 76 -3.55 -4.79 5.66
C ALA A 76 -4.01 -4.23 7.03
N LYS A 77 -5.23 -4.57 7.44
CA LYS A 77 -5.81 -4.02 8.68
C LYS A 77 -5.08 -4.54 9.91
N ASP A 78 -4.83 -5.84 9.94
CA ASP A 78 -4.05 -6.49 10.99
C ASP A 78 -2.54 -6.24 10.77
N PRO A 79 -1.82 -5.62 11.73
CA PRO A 79 -0.37 -5.45 11.68
C PRO A 79 0.42 -6.75 11.46
N ALA A 80 -0.10 -7.91 11.91
CA ALA A 80 0.55 -9.20 11.70
C ALA A 80 0.55 -9.65 10.23
N GLN A 81 -0.35 -9.11 9.42
CA GLN A 81 -0.44 -9.40 7.98
C GLN A 81 0.38 -8.43 7.12
N ARG A 82 1.01 -7.42 7.74
CA ARG A 82 1.85 -6.44 7.04
C ARG A 82 3.29 -6.93 6.91
N PHE A 83 4.12 -6.13 6.25
CA PHE A 83 5.57 -6.24 6.43
C PHE A 83 5.92 -6.01 7.90
N GLN A 84 6.72 -6.90 8.47
CA GLN A 84 7.11 -6.78 9.88
C GLN A 84 8.26 -5.78 10.09
N THR A 85 8.95 -5.38 9.02
CA THR A 85 10.02 -4.37 9.08
C THR A 85 10.05 -3.51 7.81
N ALA A 86 10.55 -2.28 7.94
CA ALA A 86 10.83 -1.42 6.79
C ALA A 86 11.81 -2.04 5.79
N MET A 87 12.78 -2.82 6.28
CA MET A 87 13.72 -3.53 5.41
C MET A 87 13.04 -4.60 4.55
N ALA A 88 12.03 -5.30 5.09
CA ALA A 88 11.25 -6.26 4.31
C ALA A 88 10.43 -5.56 3.20
N MET A 89 9.76 -4.45 3.52
CA MET A 89 9.04 -3.65 2.53
C MET A 89 9.97 -3.08 1.45
N ARG A 90 11.14 -2.56 1.84
CA ARG A 90 12.17 -2.06 0.92
C ARG A 90 12.60 -3.13 -0.09
N ARG A 91 12.92 -4.34 0.36
CA ARG A 91 13.31 -5.46 -0.52
C ARG A 91 12.21 -5.82 -1.52
N ALA A 92 10.95 -5.82 -1.08
CA ALA A 92 9.82 -6.07 -1.98
C ALA A 92 9.74 -5.00 -3.09
N LEU A 93 9.93 -3.73 -2.74
CA LEU A 93 9.92 -2.62 -3.70
C LEU A 93 11.13 -2.61 -4.64
N GLU A 94 12.32 -3.02 -4.18
CA GLU A 94 13.50 -3.17 -5.04
C GLU A 94 13.29 -4.22 -6.14
N ASN A 95 12.61 -5.33 -5.83
CA ASN A 95 12.27 -6.35 -6.82
C ASN A 95 11.35 -5.81 -7.93
N VAL A 96 10.43 -4.92 -7.56
CA VAL A 96 9.58 -4.20 -8.54
C VAL A 96 10.43 -3.33 -9.44
N ALA A 97 11.32 -2.52 -8.87
CA ALA A 97 12.19 -1.63 -9.63
C ALA A 97 13.10 -2.40 -10.60
N GLY A 98 13.63 -3.56 -10.18
CA GLY A 98 14.37 -4.45 -11.06
C GLY A 98 13.54 -4.94 -12.25
N THR A 99 12.27 -5.30 -12.02
CA THR A 99 11.37 -5.77 -13.08
C THR A 99 11.03 -4.65 -14.07
N LEU A 100 10.77 -3.44 -13.58
CA LEU A 100 10.52 -2.26 -14.42
C LEU A 100 11.75 -1.88 -15.26
N ALA A 101 12.95 -1.94 -14.67
CA ALA A 101 14.19 -1.66 -15.39
C ALA A 101 14.46 -2.67 -16.51
N VAL A 102 14.19 -3.97 -16.27
CA VAL A 102 14.30 -5.01 -17.29
C VAL A 102 13.25 -4.83 -18.40
N ALA A 103 12.00 -4.50 -18.03
CA ALA A 103 10.94 -4.25 -19.01
C ALA A 103 11.23 -3.05 -19.93
N SER A 104 11.86 -2.00 -19.40
CA SER A 104 12.31 -0.84 -20.19
C SER A 104 13.54 -1.13 -21.07
N ALA A 105 14.29 -2.19 -20.80
CA ALA A 105 15.52 -2.56 -21.52
C ALA A 105 15.29 -3.60 -22.63
N ALA A 106 14.08 -4.13 -22.78
CA ALA A 106 13.75 -5.04 -23.87
C ALA A 106 13.81 -4.31 -25.23
N PRO A 107 14.51 -4.86 -26.25
CA PRO A 107 14.74 -4.15 -27.51
C PRO A 107 13.43 -4.01 -28.29
N THR A 108 13.21 -2.82 -28.85
CA THR A 108 12.20 -2.53 -29.86
C THR A 108 12.44 -3.44 -31.06
N ALA A 109 11.68 -4.53 -31.17
CA ALA A 109 11.73 -5.38 -32.36
C ALA A 109 11.24 -4.55 -33.56
N THR A 110 12.11 -4.45 -34.57
CA THR A 110 11.94 -3.73 -35.84
C THR A 110 11.00 -4.47 -36.78
#